data_AF-A0A6I7NQA1-F1
#
_entry.id   AF-A0A6I7NQA1-F1
#
_cell.length_a   1.000
_cell.length_b   1.000
_cell.length_c   1.000
_cell.angle_alpha   90.00
_cell.angle_beta   90.00
_cell.angle_gamma   90.00
#
_symmetry.space_group_name_H-M   'P 1'
#
loop_
_entity.id
_entity.type
_entity.pdbx_description
1 polymer ?
#
loop_
_entity_poly.entity_id
_entity_poly.type
_entity_poly.pdbx_seq_one_letter_code
_entity_poly.pdbx_strand_id
1 'polypeptide(L)'
;MKALKATIIAIVFFGTLLTSADLSASVNIGTTDSTVVKQSTDEAKLFDRFEKALIYGLSSDVIGVVESSLFNSVNFKIAHPNFSSEKVAEKLGRIVLEGDNHSLRYRAYLALSYYKHPGQFDSPEVLLSIIDTRYQDGIFFYLQDKVQNDQFTSNQ
;
A
#
# COMPACT_ATOMS: atom_id res chain seq x y z
N MET A 1 7.27 26.90 -48.17
CA MET A 1 8.41 26.86 -47.22
C MET A 1 8.39 28.10 -46.33
N LYS A 2 7.94 27.96 -45.08
CA LYS A 2 8.22 28.90 -43.98
C LYS A 2 8.30 28.05 -42.72
N ALA A 3 9.50 27.98 -42.13
CA ALA A 3 9.83 27.16 -40.98
C ALA A 3 9.27 27.80 -39.71
N LEU A 4 8.39 27.08 -39.01
CA LEU A 4 7.96 27.45 -37.67
C LEU A 4 8.90 26.77 -36.68
N LYS A 5 9.87 27.54 -36.16
CA LYS A 5 10.73 27.12 -35.06
C LYS A 5 9.93 27.28 -33.77
N ALA A 6 9.49 26.17 -33.17
CA ALA A 6 8.94 26.16 -31.82
C ALA A 6 10.01 25.62 -30.85
N THR A 7 10.33 26.45 -29.88
CA THR A 7 11.44 26.39 -28.94
C THR A 7 11.24 25.30 -27.88
N ILE A 8 12.26 24.44 -27.68
CA ILE A 8 12.33 23.47 -26.58
C ILE A 8 12.71 24.24 -25.32
N ILE A 9 11.82 24.26 -24.31
CA ILE A 9 12.14 24.77 -22.97
C ILE A 9 12.76 23.61 -22.18
N ALA A 10 14.09 23.63 -22.05
CA ALA A 10 14.82 22.76 -21.13
C ALA A 10 14.78 23.40 -19.73
N ILE A 11 14.11 22.74 -18.78
CA ILE A 11 14.19 23.15 -17.36
C ILE A 11 15.42 22.46 -16.76
N VAL A 12 16.47 23.24 -16.58
CA VAL A 12 17.67 22.86 -15.81
C VAL A 12 17.37 23.12 -14.34
N PHE A 13 17.18 22.05 -13.55
CA PHE A 13 17.21 22.16 -12.09
C PHE A 13 18.68 22.01 -11.64
N PHE A 14 19.35 23.14 -11.44
CA PHE A 14 20.65 23.19 -10.77
C PHE A 14 20.44 23.52 -9.29
N GLY A 15 21.01 22.70 -8.42
CA GLY A 15 20.74 22.68 -6.99
C GLY A 15 21.31 23.84 -6.19
N THR A 16 20.83 23.95 -4.95
CA THR A 16 21.48 24.72 -3.88
C THR A 16 22.34 23.80 -3.02
N LEU A 17 23.57 24.24 -2.84
CA LEU A 17 24.67 23.62 -2.10
C LEU A 17 24.37 23.44 -0.60
N LEU A 18 24.85 22.33 -0.03
CA LEU A 18 25.39 22.28 1.32
C LEU A 18 26.88 21.91 1.23
N THR A 19 27.73 22.87 1.57
CA THR A 19 29.18 22.75 1.88
C THR A 19 29.33 22.10 3.27
N SER A 20 30.33 21.29 3.65
CA SER A 20 31.70 21.07 3.17
C SER A 20 32.32 19.82 3.84
N ALA A 21 33.30 19.20 3.15
CA ALA A 21 34.34 18.25 3.61
C ALA A 21 33.85 16.85 4.09
N ASP A 22 34.20 15.71 3.49
CA ASP A 22 35.47 15.31 2.89
C ASP A 22 35.32 14.71 1.49
N LEU A 23 36.11 15.25 0.56
CA LEU A 23 36.39 14.70 -0.76
C LEU A 23 37.65 13.82 -0.63
N SER A 24 37.48 12.53 -0.37
CA SER A 24 38.53 11.53 -0.58
C SER A 24 38.15 10.66 -1.76
N ALA A 25 38.72 11.00 -2.91
CA ALA A 25 38.65 10.17 -4.10
C ALA A 25 39.46 8.88 -3.89
N SER A 26 38.77 7.74 -3.94
CA SER A 26 39.35 6.53 -4.52
C SER A 26 38.45 6.13 -5.69
N VAL A 27 38.87 6.50 -6.89
CA VAL A 27 38.36 5.95 -8.14
C VAL A 27 38.65 4.46 -8.12
N ASN A 28 37.64 3.64 -7.84
CA ASN A 28 37.66 2.22 -8.13
C ASN A 28 36.79 2.00 -9.37
N ILE A 29 37.44 2.02 -10.53
CA ILE A 29 36.87 1.49 -11.78
C ILE A 29 36.74 -0.02 -11.57
N GLY A 30 35.55 -0.45 -11.19
CA GLY A 30 35.16 -1.84 -11.06
C GLY A 30 33.76 -2.01 -11.62
N THR A 31 33.70 -2.45 -12.87
CA THR A 31 32.49 -2.89 -13.56
C THR A 31 31.82 -4.05 -12.81
N THR A 32 30.59 -3.90 -12.31
CA THR A 32 29.47 -4.87 -12.43
C THR A 32 28.21 -4.40 -11.68
N ASP A 33 27.06 -4.69 -12.28
CA ASP A 33 25.67 -4.51 -11.83
C ASP A 33 25.42 -4.45 -10.31
N SER A 34 24.83 -3.36 -9.81
CA SER A 34 24.46 -3.21 -8.38
C SER A 34 23.11 -2.52 -8.14
N THR A 35 22.27 -2.37 -9.16
CA THR A 35 20.93 -1.77 -8.98
C THR A 35 19.91 -2.77 -8.43
N VAL A 36 20.04 -4.07 -8.74
CA VAL A 36 19.05 -5.10 -8.37
C VAL A 36 19.09 -5.48 -6.87
N VAL A 37 20.27 -5.44 -6.23
CA VAL A 37 20.44 -5.90 -4.83
C VAL A 37 19.98 -4.84 -3.80
N LYS A 38 20.02 -3.55 -4.15
CA LYS A 38 19.54 -2.47 -3.25
C LYS A 38 18.01 -2.42 -3.18
N GLN A 39 17.33 -2.59 -4.31
CA GLN A 39 15.87 -2.48 -4.40
C GLN A 39 15.15 -3.55 -3.55
N SER A 40 15.64 -4.80 -3.53
CA SER A 40 15.04 -5.87 -2.72
C SER A 40 15.20 -5.65 -1.21
N THR A 41 16.32 -5.03 -0.80
CA THR A 41 16.60 -4.75 0.62
C THR A 41 15.70 -3.65 1.17
N ASP A 42 15.37 -2.65 0.36
CA ASP A 42 14.52 -1.53 0.77
C ASP A 42 13.03 -1.94 0.84
N GLU A 43 12.57 -2.80 -0.07
CA GLU A 43 11.22 -3.37 -0.04
C GLU A 43 10.99 -4.24 1.19
N ALA A 44 11.96 -5.12 1.53
CA ALA A 44 11.88 -5.93 2.75
C ALA A 44 11.76 -5.07 4.02
N LYS A 45 12.54 -3.98 4.11
CA LYS A 45 12.46 -3.02 5.23
C LYS A 45 11.15 -2.24 5.23
N LEU A 46 10.57 -1.97 4.07
CA LEU A 46 9.26 -1.33 3.96
C LEU A 46 8.16 -2.27 4.47
N PHE A 47 8.17 -3.52 4.04
CA PHE A 47 7.18 -4.53 4.43
C PHE A 47 7.27 -4.89 5.92
N ASP A 48 8.48 -4.94 6.49
CA ASP A 48 8.67 -5.07 7.94
C ASP A 48 8.03 -3.89 8.70
N ARG A 49 8.17 -2.66 8.19
CA ARG A 49 7.54 -1.47 8.78
C ARG A 49 6.02 -1.51 8.66
N PHE A 50 5.48 -1.94 7.51
CA PHE A 50 4.04 -2.13 7.33
C PHE A 50 3.49 -3.19 8.29
N GLU A 51 4.12 -4.36 8.38
CA GLU A 51 3.72 -5.42 9.31
C GLU A 51 3.68 -4.89 10.75
N LYS A 52 4.74 -4.23 11.20
CA LYS A 52 4.82 -3.68 12.57
C LYS A 52 3.73 -2.65 12.84
N ALA A 53 3.51 -1.70 11.91
CA ALA A 53 2.50 -0.67 12.05
C ALA A 53 1.08 -1.26 12.08
N LEU A 54 0.79 -2.23 11.21
CA LEU A 54 -0.51 -2.90 11.17
C LEU A 54 -0.73 -3.75 12.42
N ILE A 55 0.24 -4.56 12.84
CA ILE A 55 0.13 -5.38 14.06
C ILE A 55 -0.13 -4.49 15.28
N TYR A 56 0.60 -3.37 15.40
CA TYR A 56 0.42 -2.43 16.49
C TYR A 56 -1.01 -1.88 16.54
N GLY A 57 -1.50 -1.32 15.44
CA GLY A 57 -2.82 -0.68 15.46
C GLY A 57 -4.00 -1.67 15.44
N LEU A 58 -3.89 -2.83 14.79
CA LEU A 58 -4.89 -3.92 14.86
C LEU A 58 -4.96 -4.57 16.24
N SER A 59 -3.95 -4.37 17.09
CA SER A 59 -3.94 -4.86 18.48
C SER A 59 -4.28 -3.76 19.50
N SER A 60 -4.73 -2.59 19.05
CA SER A 60 -5.05 -1.48 19.93
C SER A 60 -6.40 -1.68 20.62
N ASP A 61 -6.50 -1.23 21.87
CA ASP A 61 -7.78 -1.17 22.59
C ASP A 61 -8.62 0.06 22.18
N VAL A 62 -8.07 0.94 21.34
CA VAL A 62 -8.75 2.14 20.86
C VAL A 62 -9.40 1.83 19.50
N ILE A 63 -10.73 1.78 19.47
CA ILE A 63 -11.51 1.41 18.26
C ILE A 63 -11.08 2.22 17.03
N GLY A 64 -10.93 3.54 17.14
CA GLY A 64 -10.53 4.38 16.00
C GLY A 64 -9.13 4.05 15.46
N VAL A 65 -8.22 3.54 16.30
CA VAL A 65 -6.91 3.06 15.86
C VAL A 65 -7.05 1.75 15.09
N VAL A 66 -7.89 0.83 15.59
CA VAL A 66 -8.18 -0.44 14.90
C VAL A 66 -8.81 -0.17 13.54
N GLU A 67 -9.82 0.70 13.46
CA GLU A 67 -10.49 1.08 12.21
C GLU A 67 -9.53 1.69 11.20
N SER A 68 -8.66 2.61 11.64
CA SER A 68 -7.61 3.16 10.78
C SER A 68 -6.64 2.09 10.31
N SER A 69 -6.29 1.12 11.15
CA SER A 69 -5.44 -0.01 10.77
C SER A 69 -6.12 -0.99 9.81
N LEU A 70 -7.44 -1.19 9.91
CA LEU A 70 -8.20 -1.94 8.92
C LEU A 70 -8.09 -1.26 7.54
N PHE A 71 -8.32 0.05 7.48
CA PHE A 71 -8.15 0.82 6.25
C PHE A 71 -6.71 0.71 5.71
N ASN A 72 -5.72 0.91 6.58
CA ASN A 72 -4.31 0.84 6.19
C ASN A 72 -3.91 -0.53 5.68
N SER A 73 -4.48 -1.62 6.21
CA SER A 73 -4.18 -2.98 5.74
C SER A 73 -4.59 -3.18 4.28
N VAL A 74 -5.75 -2.63 3.90
CA VAL A 74 -6.26 -2.63 2.52
C VAL A 74 -5.41 -1.69 1.66
N ASN A 75 -5.19 -0.46 2.12
CA ASN A 75 -4.42 0.55 1.39
C ASN A 75 -2.98 0.08 1.08
N PHE A 76 -2.27 -0.49 2.06
CA PHE A 76 -0.92 -1.00 1.85
C PHE A 76 -0.90 -2.17 0.88
N LYS A 77 -1.90 -3.06 0.93
CA LYS A 77 -2.00 -4.19 0.00
C LYS A 77 -2.33 -3.74 -1.43
N ILE A 78 -3.16 -2.70 -1.59
CA ILE A 78 -3.43 -2.07 -2.89
C ILE A 78 -2.14 -1.44 -3.44
N ALA A 79 -1.48 -0.58 -2.66
CA ALA A 79 -0.28 0.13 -3.08
C ALA A 79 0.92 -0.81 -3.31
N HIS A 80 0.96 -1.92 -2.59
CA HIS A 80 2.03 -2.91 -2.65
C HIS A 80 1.44 -4.34 -2.71
N PRO A 81 1.03 -4.81 -3.90
CA PRO A 81 0.38 -6.13 -4.05
C PRO A 81 1.22 -7.31 -3.54
N ASN A 82 2.55 -7.19 -3.60
CA ASN A 82 3.50 -8.19 -3.12
C ASN A 82 3.61 -8.26 -1.58
N PHE A 83 3.14 -7.23 -0.87
CA PHE A 83 3.16 -7.23 0.59
C PHE A 83 2.24 -8.33 1.13
N SER A 84 2.77 -9.23 1.94
CA SER A 84 2.02 -10.29 2.59
C SER A 84 2.60 -10.55 3.97
N SER A 85 1.74 -10.77 4.96
CA SER A 85 2.10 -11.10 6.33
C SER A 85 1.02 -11.97 6.94
N GLU A 86 1.38 -13.20 7.32
CA GLU A 86 0.45 -14.11 8.00
C GLU A 86 -0.01 -13.53 9.33
N LYS A 87 0.86 -12.82 10.05
CA LYS A 87 0.52 -12.17 11.32
C LYS A 87 -0.56 -11.09 11.14
N VAL A 88 -0.49 -10.31 10.06
CA VAL A 88 -1.52 -9.33 9.73
C VAL A 88 -2.84 -10.05 9.42
N ALA A 89 -2.79 -11.11 8.62
CA ALA A 89 -3.97 -11.89 8.28
C ALA A 89 -4.62 -12.55 9.52
N GLU A 90 -3.83 -13.09 10.45
CA GLU A 90 -4.28 -13.62 11.73
C GLU A 90 -4.96 -12.54 12.59
N LYS A 91 -4.37 -11.34 12.67
CA LYS A 91 -4.95 -10.21 13.42
C LYS A 91 -6.29 -9.77 12.84
N LEU A 92 -6.37 -9.63 11.52
CA LEU A 92 -7.63 -9.36 10.82
C LEU A 92 -8.67 -10.45 11.11
N GLY A 93 -8.29 -11.73 11.01
CA GLY A 93 -9.16 -12.86 11.32
C GLY A 93 -9.66 -12.86 12.76
N ARG A 94 -8.81 -12.48 13.72
CA ARG A 94 -9.23 -12.34 15.11
C ARG A 94 -10.28 -11.24 15.27
N ILE A 95 -10.11 -10.08 14.64
CA ILE A 95 -11.10 -9.00 14.70
C ILE A 95 -12.41 -9.43 14.04
N VAL A 96 -12.38 -10.23 12.97
CA VAL A 96 -13.59 -10.81 12.35
C VAL A 96 -14.40 -11.62 13.37
N LEU A 97 -13.74 -12.42 14.21
CA LEU A 97 -14.39 -13.31 15.17
C LEU A 97 -14.77 -12.61 16.48
N GLU A 98 -13.90 -11.75 16.99
CA GLU A 98 -13.95 -11.23 18.37
C GLU A 98 -14.24 -9.73 18.45
N GLY A 99 -14.32 -9.01 17.32
CA GLY A 99 -14.50 -7.55 17.32
C GLY A 99 -15.78 -7.10 18.03
N ASP A 100 -15.69 -5.97 18.74
CA ASP A 100 -16.69 -5.47 19.70
C ASP A 100 -18.10 -5.26 19.11
N ASN A 101 -18.18 -4.94 17.82
CA ASN A 101 -19.45 -4.69 17.15
C ASN A 101 -19.48 -5.26 15.73
N HIS A 102 -20.68 -5.42 15.19
CA HIS A 102 -20.90 -5.99 13.86
C HIS A 102 -20.20 -5.19 12.76
N SER A 103 -20.22 -3.85 12.82
CA SER A 103 -19.59 -3.00 11.81
C SER A 103 -18.09 -3.26 11.73
N LEU A 104 -17.42 -3.30 12.88
CA LEU A 104 -15.98 -3.57 12.98
C LEU A 104 -15.63 -4.97 12.46
N ARG A 105 -16.39 -5.99 12.88
CA ARG A 105 -16.20 -7.38 12.41
C ARG A 105 -16.38 -7.48 10.89
N TYR A 106 -17.37 -6.80 10.34
CA TYR A 106 -17.65 -6.83 8.90
C TYR A 106 -16.57 -6.09 8.10
N ARG A 107 -16.11 -4.90 8.56
CA ARG A 107 -14.96 -4.20 7.95
C ARG A 107 -13.70 -5.04 7.98
N ALA A 108 -13.44 -5.74 9.08
CA ALA A 108 -12.32 -6.67 9.18
C ALA A 108 -12.44 -7.86 8.22
N TYR A 109 -13.66 -8.35 8.00
CA TYR A 109 -13.92 -9.43 7.05
C TYR A 109 -13.62 -8.97 5.62
N LEU A 110 -14.07 -7.77 5.24
CA LEU A 110 -13.78 -7.19 3.92
C LEU A 110 -12.27 -6.96 3.73
N ALA A 111 -11.61 -6.40 4.75
CA ALA A 111 -10.17 -6.21 4.74
C ALA A 111 -9.41 -7.53 4.57
N LEU A 112 -9.78 -8.56 5.35
CA LEU A 112 -9.17 -9.89 5.26
C LEU A 112 -9.40 -10.55 3.90
N SER A 113 -10.61 -10.42 3.35
CA SER A 113 -10.99 -10.99 2.05
C SER A 113 -10.13 -10.38 0.94
N TYR A 114 -10.02 -9.06 0.90
CA TYR A 114 -9.13 -8.37 -0.03
C TYR A 114 -7.65 -8.74 0.21
N TYR A 115 -7.22 -8.76 1.47
CA TYR A 115 -5.82 -9.01 1.83
C TYR A 115 -5.33 -10.40 1.37
N LYS A 116 -6.16 -11.43 1.53
CA LYS A 116 -5.83 -12.81 1.12
C LYS A 116 -6.08 -13.09 -0.36
N HIS A 117 -7.11 -12.48 -0.94
CA HIS A 117 -7.57 -12.79 -2.30
C HIS A 117 -7.71 -11.52 -3.16
N PRO A 118 -6.66 -10.70 -3.31
CA PRO A 118 -6.77 -9.42 -4.02
C PRO A 118 -7.19 -9.59 -5.50
N GLY A 119 -6.85 -10.73 -6.11
CA GLY A 119 -7.23 -11.04 -7.50
C GLY A 119 -8.72 -11.32 -7.73
N GLN A 120 -9.54 -11.39 -6.69
CA GLN A 120 -11.01 -11.46 -6.79
C GLN A 120 -11.65 -10.06 -6.93
N PHE A 121 -10.86 -9.00 -6.81
CA PHE A 121 -11.31 -7.62 -6.88
C PHE A 121 -10.69 -6.93 -8.11
N ASP A 122 -11.14 -5.72 -8.41
CA ASP A 122 -10.55 -4.91 -9.49
C ASP A 122 -9.07 -4.61 -9.24
N SER A 123 -8.37 -4.23 -10.32
CA SER A 123 -6.93 -4.05 -10.28
C SER A 123 -6.51 -2.93 -9.30
N PRO A 124 -5.29 -3.00 -8.73
CA PRO A 124 -4.78 -1.99 -7.82
C PRO A 124 -4.90 -0.55 -8.36
N GLU A 125 -4.73 -0.34 -9.66
CA GLU A 125 -4.84 0.97 -10.30
C GLU A 125 -6.25 1.56 -10.19
N VAL A 126 -7.28 0.72 -10.35
CA VAL A 126 -8.68 1.13 -10.16
C VAL A 126 -8.92 1.45 -8.69
N LEU A 127 -8.46 0.59 -7.78
CA LEU A 127 -8.67 0.75 -6.35
C LEU A 127 -7.98 1.99 -5.79
N LEU A 128 -6.78 2.33 -6.27
CA LEU A 128 -6.07 3.57 -5.91
C LEU A 128 -6.89 4.83 -6.22
N SER A 129 -7.76 4.81 -7.24
CA SER A 129 -8.66 5.94 -7.55
C SER A 129 -9.83 6.09 -6.58
N ILE A 130 -10.13 5.04 -5.80
CA ILE A 130 -11.21 4.97 -4.82
C ILE A 130 -10.70 5.31 -3.41
N ILE A 131 -9.41 5.08 -3.14
CA ILE A 131 -8.80 5.39 -1.84
C ILE A 131 -8.84 6.91 -1.60
N ASP A 132 -9.56 7.30 -0.55
CA ASP A 132 -9.48 8.64 0.04
C ASP A 132 -9.16 8.53 1.52
N THR A 133 -8.02 9.08 1.94
CA THR A 133 -7.58 9.07 3.35
C THR A 133 -8.47 9.91 4.25
N ARG A 134 -9.22 10.87 3.69
CA ARG A 134 -10.23 11.69 4.39
C ARG A 134 -11.59 11.00 4.46
N TYR A 135 -11.81 9.98 3.63
CA TYR A 135 -13.03 9.19 3.56
C TYR A 135 -12.72 7.69 3.46
N GLN A 136 -12.24 7.13 4.58
CA GLN A 136 -11.77 5.75 4.66
C GLN A 136 -12.87 4.72 4.41
N ASP A 137 -14.14 5.08 4.61
CA ASP A 137 -15.28 4.19 4.40
C ASP A 137 -15.53 3.87 2.91
N GLY A 138 -15.08 4.74 1.99
CA GLY A 138 -15.31 4.59 0.56
C GLY A 138 -14.81 3.25 0.01
N ILE A 139 -13.62 2.83 0.42
CA ILE A 139 -13.06 1.53 -0.03
C ILE A 139 -13.87 0.35 0.52
N PHE A 140 -14.38 0.45 1.75
CA PHE A 140 -15.18 -0.63 2.34
C PHE A 140 -16.55 -0.77 1.67
N PHE A 141 -17.17 0.33 1.25
CA PHE A 141 -18.40 0.26 0.46
C PHE A 141 -18.17 -0.42 -0.90
N TYR A 142 -17.06 -0.12 -1.56
CA TYR A 142 -16.67 -0.81 -2.79
C TYR A 142 -16.43 -2.31 -2.55
N LEU A 143 -15.66 -2.68 -1.51
CA LEU A 143 -15.38 -4.09 -1.21
C LEU A 143 -16.65 -4.87 -0.87
N GLN A 144 -17.57 -4.24 -0.14
CA GLN A 144 -18.89 -4.81 0.15
C GLN A 144 -19.67 -5.12 -1.12
N ASP A 145 -19.78 -4.15 -2.04
CA ASP A 145 -20.53 -4.32 -3.28
C ASP A 145 -19.98 -5.48 -4.12
N LYS A 146 -18.65 -5.60 -4.24
CA LYS A 146 -18.01 -6.73 -4.94
C LYS A 146 -18.33 -8.07 -4.31
N VAL A 147 -18.15 -8.21 -2.99
CA VAL A 147 -18.42 -9.48 -2.28
C VAL A 147 -19.90 -9.87 -2.38
N GLN A 148 -20.81 -8.90 -2.32
CA GLN A 148 -22.25 -9.17 -2.45
C GLN A 148 -22.60 -9.61 -3.87
N ASN A 149 -22.09 -8.93 -4.90
CA ASN A 149 -22.34 -9.28 -6.30
C ASN A 149 -21.82 -10.67 -6.67
N ASP A 150 -20.65 -11.07 -6.15
CA ASP A 150 -20.12 -12.42 -6.35
C ASP A 150 -21.06 -13.50 -5.76
N GLN A 151 -21.63 -13.26 -4.57
CA GLN A 151 -22.58 -14.19 -3.95
C GLN A 151 -23.89 -14.35 -4.73
N PHE A 152 -24.34 -13.31 -5.45
CA PHE A 152 -25.53 -13.42 -6.29
C PHE A 152 -25.27 -14.20 -7.58
N THR A 153 -24.07 -14.11 -8.15
CA THR A 153 -23.72 -14.82 -9.39
C THR A 153 -23.37 -16.29 -9.16
N SER A 154 -22.89 -16.68 -7.97
CA SER A 154 -22.58 -18.08 -7.65
C SER A 154 -23.80 -18.95 -7.34
N ASN A 155 -24.97 -18.34 -7.12
CA ASN A 155 -26.22 -19.02 -6.76
C ASN A 155 -27.21 -19.17 -7.94
N GLN A 156 -26.77 -18.88 -9.17
CA GLN A 156 -27.50 -19.13 -10.42
C GLN A 156 -26.88 -20.31 -11.18
#